data_AF-A0A6B0XAB7-F1
#
_entry.id   AF-A0A6B0XAB7-F1
#
_cell.length_a   1.000
_cell.length_b   1.000
_cell.length_c   1.000
_cell.angle_alpha   90.00
_cell.angle_beta   90.00
_cell.angle_gamma   90.00
#
_symmetry.space_group_name_H-M   'P 1'
#
loop_
_entity.id
_entity.type
_entity.pdbx_description
1 polymer ?
#
loop_
_entity_poly.entity_id
_entity_poly.type
_entity_poly.pdbx_seq_one_letter_code
_entity_poly.pdbx_strand_id
1 'polypeptide(L)'
;MPVPVPKTEDAPPATTPEQLLDNLDRAMRDRDKALYETLLDEDFQFTEFDCLGNIVFYNDLETELNIIVGSRDDRENSSSTEKALFDIFSEFHYDFHFLLRWQELGSEHPETFPGDPDAHPDEDWEVFSGRVLMRMLDENGDGYSVDQPMTFKVRYDEKGLWRIVRWIDDPLTGSCGSGEILMKASTWGQIKSTIFPIDAS
;
A
#
# COMPACT_ATOMS: atom_id res chain seq x y z
N MET A 1 -28.91 -6.09 21.94
CA MET A 1 -27.54 -6.56 22.22
C MET A 1 -26.80 -6.57 20.90
N PRO A 2 -25.63 -5.92 20.77
CA PRO A 2 -24.85 -6.04 19.54
C PRO A 2 -24.42 -7.50 19.37
N VAL A 3 -24.62 -8.02 18.17
CA VAL A 3 -24.19 -9.37 17.79
C VAL A 3 -22.66 -9.38 17.81
N PRO A 4 -22.00 -10.37 18.44
CA PRO A 4 -20.55 -10.49 18.34
C PRO A 4 -20.20 -10.69 16.87
N VAL A 5 -19.40 -9.78 16.30
CA VAL A 5 -18.78 -10.01 15.00
C VAL A 5 -17.94 -11.28 15.15
N PRO A 6 -18.19 -12.36 14.38
CA PRO A 6 -17.39 -13.56 14.48
C PRO A 6 -15.95 -13.19 14.15
N LYS A 7 -14.98 -13.67 14.94
CA LYS A 7 -13.56 -13.63 14.56
C LYS A 7 -13.47 -14.21 13.16
N THR A 8 -13.14 -13.36 12.20
CA THR A 8 -12.91 -13.72 10.81
C THR A 8 -11.92 -14.88 10.81
N GLU A 9 -12.26 -16.01 10.18
CA GLU A 9 -11.37 -17.16 10.01
C GLU A 9 -10.02 -16.64 9.51
N ASP A 10 -8.92 -16.93 10.22
CA ASP A 10 -7.60 -16.36 9.94
C ASP A 10 -7.30 -16.45 8.44
N ALA A 11 -6.79 -15.38 7.85
CA ALA A 11 -6.50 -15.38 6.42
C ALA A 11 -5.48 -16.50 6.10
N PRO A 12 -5.66 -17.22 4.97
CA PRO A 12 -4.72 -18.25 4.60
C PRO A 12 -3.33 -17.62 4.39
N PRO A 13 -2.24 -18.33 4.72
CA PRO A 13 -0.90 -17.85 4.43
C PRO A 13 -0.75 -17.60 2.92
N ALA A 14 -0.08 -16.50 2.56
CA ALA A 14 0.16 -16.11 1.18
C ALA A 14 1.20 -17.01 0.50
N THR A 15 0.82 -18.25 0.18
CA THR A 15 1.70 -19.23 -0.49
C THR A 15 1.74 -19.07 -2.00
N THR A 16 0.84 -18.25 -2.57
CA THR A 16 0.87 -17.79 -3.96
C THR A 16 0.75 -16.26 -4.00
N PRO A 17 1.21 -15.60 -5.08
CA PRO A 17 1.10 -14.15 -5.17
C PRO A 17 -0.35 -13.67 -5.31
N GLU A 18 -1.26 -14.49 -5.84
CA GLU A 18 -2.70 -14.17 -5.86
C GLU A 18 -3.28 -14.16 -4.45
N GLN A 19 -2.90 -15.12 -3.60
CA GLN A 19 -3.31 -15.14 -2.19
C GLN A 19 -2.80 -13.91 -1.42
N LEU A 20 -1.61 -13.41 -1.75
CA LEU A 20 -1.09 -12.17 -1.19
C LEU A 20 -1.99 -10.97 -1.51
N LEU A 21 -2.41 -10.83 -2.78
CA LEU A 21 -3.27 -9.72 -3.20
C LEU A 21 -4.71 -9.86 -2.66
N ASP A 22 -5.25 -11.07 -2.59
CA ASP A 22 -6.54 -11.33 -1.94
C ASP A 22 -6.48 -10.97 -0.44
N ASN A 23 -5.36 -11.29 0.22
CA ASN A 23 -5.14 -10.92 1.60
C ASN A 23 -4.96 -9.41 1.78
N LEU A 24 -4.37 -8.70 0.81
CA LEU A 24 -4.28 -7.23 0.82
C LEU A 24 -5.67 -6.60 0.75
N ASP A 25 -6.51 -7.04 -0.19
CA ASP A 25 -7.91 -6.59 -0.27
C ASP A 25 -8.63 -6.80 1.06
N ARG A 26 -8.52 -7.99 1.63
CA ARG A 26 -9.10 -8.32 2.93
C ARG A 26 -8.55 -7.44 4.06
N ALA A 27 -7.23 -7.25 4.13
CA ALA A 27 -6.61 -6.44 5.18
C ALA A 27 -7.08 -4.99 5.13
N MET A 28 -7.18 -4.42 3.93
CA MET A 28 -7.66 -3.04 3.73
C MET A 28 -9.15 -2.91 4.06
N ARG A 29 -9.98 -3.84 3.55
CA ARG A 29 -11.44 -3.82 3.74
C ARG A 29 -11.86 -4.03 5.20
N ASP A 30 -11.21 -4.98 5.89
CA ASP A 30 -11.54 -5.32 7.27
C ASP A 30 -10.70 -4.50 8.28
N ARG A 31 -9.78 -3.65 7.80
CA ARG A 31 -8.79 -2.90 8.59
C ARG A 31 -7.98 -3.80 9.52
N ASP A 32 -7.61 -4.97 9.01
CA ASP A 32 -6.88 -5.99 9.76
C ASP A 32 -5.40 -5.63 9.82
N LYS A 33 -5.02 -4.95 10.90
CA LYS A 33 -3.65 -4.50 11.15
C LYS A 33 -2.65 -5.65 11.18
N ALA A 34 -3.04 -6.77 11.80
CA ALA A 34 -2.16 -7.93 11.95
C ALA A 34 -1.93 -8.59 10.59
N LEU A 35 -2.98 -8.75 9.79
CA LEU A 35 -2.86 -9.26 8.43
C LEU A 35 -2.00 -8.33 7.58
N TYR A 36 -2.25 -7.02 7.58
CA TYR A 36 -1.51 -6.04 6.78
C TYR A 36 0.00 -6.12 7.02
N GLU A 37 0.44 -6.18 8.29
CA GLU A 37 1.85 -6.35 8.65
C GLU A 37 2.49 -7.62 8.07
N THR A 38 1.71 -8.67 7.84
CA THR A 38 2.21 -9.92 7.25
C THR A 38 2.29 -9.91 5.73
N LEU A 39 1.83 -8.86 5.07
CA LEU A 39 1.86 -8.77 3.60
C LEU A 39 3.10 -8.04 3.11
N LEU A 40 3.65 -7.14 3.93
CA LEU A 40 4.80 -6.33 3.55
C LEU A 40 6.10 -7.08 3.82
N ASP A 41 7.05 -6.87 2.92
CA ASP A 41 8.41 -7.34 3.03
C ASP A 41 9.24 -6.44 3.97
N GLU A 42 10.35 -6.95 4.52
CA GLU A 42 11.27 -6.15 5.33
C GLU A 42 11.92 -5.00 4.55
N ASP A 43 12.15 -5.21 3.26
CA ASP A 43 12.70 -4.21 2.34
C ASP A 43 11.61 -3.35 1.68
N PHE A 44 10.36 -3.36 2.20
CA PHE A 44 9.23 -2.67 1.57
C PHE A 44 9.50 -1.19 1.35
N GLN A 45 9.12 -0.71 0.16
CA GLN A 45 9.10 0.70 -0.18
C GLN A 45 7.83 1.05 -0.97
N PHE A 46 7.26 2.20 -0.62
CA PHE A 46 6.20 2.84 -1.39
C PHE A 46 6.76 4.06 -2.12
N THR A 47 6.38 4.24 -3.37
CA THR A 47 6.72 5.43 -4.16
C THR A 47 5.50 5.94 -4.91
N GLU A 48 5.37 7.26 -4.98
CA GLU A 48 4.41 7.94 -5.86
C GLU A 48 5.17 8.81 -6.86
N PHE A 49 4.81 8.76 -8.14
CA PHE A 49 5.47 9.49 -9.22
C PHE A 49 4.60 10.62 -9.80
N ASP A 50 5.24 11.71 -10.24
CA ASP A 50 4.59 12.73 -11.08
C ASP A 50 4.57 12.35 -12.58
N CYS A 51 3.93 13.19 -13.40
CA CYS A 51 3.88 13.01 -14.86
C CYS A 51 5.24 13.01 -15.58
N LEU A 52 6.30 13.45 -14.92
CA LEU A 52 7.65 13.48 -15.48
C LEU A 52 8.47 12.27 -15.03
N GLY A 53 7.88 11.38 -14.21
CA GLY A 53 8.56 10.22 -13.65
C GLY A 53 9.44 10.56 -12.44
N ASN A 54 9.23 11.72 -11.79
CA ASN A 54 9.93 12.04 -10.54
C ASN A 54 9.14 11.51 -9.34
N ILE A 55 9.84 10.96 -8.35
CA ILE A 55 9.26 10.58 -7.06
C ILE A 55 8.77 11.85 -6.34
N VAL A 56 7.49 11.92 -6.02
CA VAL A 56 6.85 13.01 -5.25
C VAL A 56 6.50 12.61 -3.83
N PHE A 57 6.41 11.30 -3.56
CA PHE A 57 6.24 10.77 -2.22
C PHE A 57 6.97 9.44 -2.09
N TYR A 58 7.58 9.21 -0.93
CA TYR A 58 8.31 8.00 -0.60
C TYR A 58 8.08 7.66 0.87
N ASN A 59 7.90 6.38 1.17
CA ASN A 59 8.05 5.89 2.54
C ASN A 59 8.60 4.44 2.56
N ASP A 60 9.23 4.09 3.68
CA ASP A 60 9.74 2.75 3.95
C ASP A 60 8.72 1.92 4.76
N LEU A 61 9.07 0.66 5.06
CA LEU A 61 8.22 -0.24 5.85
C LEU A 61 7.77 0.37 7.18
N GLU A 62 8.68 0.92 7.97
CA GLU A 62 8.36 1.44 9.30
C GLU A 62 7.36 2.60 9.20
N THR A 63 7.63 3.52 8.30
CA THR A 63 6.76 4.67 8.04
C THR A 63 5.41 4.22 7.50
N GLU A 64 5.38 3.25 6.60
CA GLU A 64 4.13 2.69 6.07
C GLU A 64 3.28 2.04 7.17
N LEU A 65 3.89 1.22 8.03
CA LEU A 65 3.17 0.61 9.13
C LEU A 65 2.68 1.66 10.12
N ASN A 66 3.49 2.67 10.46
CA ASN A 66 3.06 3.75 11.33
C ASN A 66 1.83 4.50 10.76
N ILE A 67 1.83 4.76 9.46
CA ILE A 67 0.73 5.44 8.77
C ILE A 67 -0.55 4.59 8.71
N ILE A 68 -0.43 3.31 8.33
CA ILE A 68 -1.59 2.45 8.05
C ILE A 68 -2.17 1.85 9.34
N VAL A 69 -1.30 1.24 10.15
CA VAL A 69 -1.67 0.41 11.30
C VAL A 69 -1.34 1.04 12.65
N GLY A 70 -0.46 2.05 12.68
CA GLY A 70 -0.05 2.79 13.88
C GLY A 70 1.21 2.22 14.50
N SER A 71 1.99 3.07 15.18
CA SER A 71 3.25 2.69 15.84
C SER A 71 3.05 1.55 16.83
N ARG A 72 4.01 0.62 16.85
CA ARG A 72 4.01 -0.49 17.82
C ARG A 72 4.09 0.01 19.26
N ASP A 73 4.83 1.08 19.52
CA ASP A 73 5.00 1.67 20.86
C ASP A 73 3.73 2.39 21.34
N ASP A 74 2.97 2.96 20.41
CA ASP A 74 1.71 3.66 20.70
C ASP A 74 0.52 2.71 20.92
N ARG A 75 0.62 1.48 20.41
CA ARG A 75 -0.34 0.39 20.70
C ARG A 75 -0.21 -0.12 22.14
N GLU A 76 0.95 -0.01 22.76
CA GLU A 76 1.20 -0.42 24.16
C GLU A 76 1.10 0.74 25.16
N ASN A 77 1.49 1.97 24.76
CA ASN A 77 1.35 3.17 25.57
C ASN A 77 0.42 4.18 24.88
N SER A 78 -0.84 4.19 25.30
CA SER A 78 -1.93 5.07 24.84
C SER A 78 -1.71 6.56 25.16
N SER A 79 -0.58 7.15 24.77
CA SER A 79 -0.28 8.58 24.97
C SER A 79 0.11 9.35 23.71
N SER A 80 0.37 8.70 22.57
CA SER A 80 0.46 9.44 21.31
C SER A 80 -0.95 9.70 20.77
N THR A 81 -1.13 10.91 20.23
CA THR A 81 -2.39 11.38 19.65
C THR A 81 -2.51 11.05 18.17
N GLU A 82 -1.51 10.37 17.60
CA GLU A 82 -1.42 10.10 16.17
C GLU A 82 -2.21 8.82 15.86
N LYS A 83 -3.42 9.00 15.33
CA LYS A 83 -4.26 7.88 14.91
C LYS A 83 -3.79 7.37 13.55
N ALA A 84 -3.63 6.06 13.43
CA ALA A 84 -3.38 5.40 12.15
C ALA A 84 -4.60 5.50 11.22
N LEU A 85 -4.39 5.32 9.92
CA LEU A 85 -5.45 5.30 8.93
C LEU A 85 -6.58 4.32 9.27
N PHE A 86 -6.22 3.11 9.71
CA PHE A 86 -7.18 2.08 10.12
C PHE A 86 -7.96 2.45 11.41
N ASP A 87 -7.48 3.42 12.19
CA ASP A 87 -8.18 3.92 13.39
C ASP A 87 -9.02 5.17 13.11
N ILE A 88 -8.69 5.95 12.07
CA ILE A 88 -9.42 7.16 11.68
C ILE A 88 -10.71 6.80 10.95
N PHE A 89 -10.64 5.87 9.99
CA PHE A 89 -11.72 5.61 9.05
C PHE A 89 -12.58 4.40 9.44
N SER A 90 -13.84 4.70 9.80
CA SER A 90 -14.84 3.72 10.21
C SER A 90 -15.43 2.91 9.05
N GLU A 91 -15.30 3.40 7.82
CA GLU A 91 -15.55 2.67 6.57
C GLU A 91 -14.31 2.69 5.69
N PHE A 92 -13.90 1.52 5.19
CA PHE A 92 -12.77 1.37 4.28
C PHE A 92 -13.19 0.44 3.14
N HIS A 93 -13.43 1.01 1.97
CA HIS A 93 -13.64 0.26 0.74
C HIS A 93 -12.33 0.27 -0.05
N TYR A 94 -11.91 -0.91 -0.46
CA TYR A 94 -10.75 -1.15 -1.30
C TYR A 94 -11.19 -2.10 -2.41
N ASP A 95 -10.72 -1.85 -3.63
CA ASP A 95 -10.92 -2.71 -4.78
C ASP A 95 -9.73 -2.56 -5.75
N PHE A 96 -9.05 -3.66 -6.04
CA PHE A 96 -7.94 -3.72 -6.99
C PHE A 96 -8.39 -4.38 -8.29
N HIS A 97 -8.60 -3.55 -9.31
CA HIS A 97 -8.86 -4.02 -10.66
C HIS A 97 -7.57 -4.41 -11.35
N PHE A 98 -7.25 -5.71 -11.28
CA PHE A 98 -6.13 -6.31 -11.99
C PHE A 98 -6.17 -6.01 -13.50
N LEU A 99 -5.04 -5.58 -14.07
CA LEU A 99 -4.89 -5.34 -15.50
C LEU A 99 -3.83 -6.26 -16.14
N LEU A 100 -2.65 -6.36 -15.52
CA LEU A 100 -1.51 -7.04 -16.09
C LEU A 100 -0.66 -7.73 -15.02
N ARG A 101 -0.10 -8.89 -15.38
CA ARG A 101 0.94 -9.59 -14.63
C ARG A 101 2.15 -9.85 -15.53
N TRP A 102 3.34 -9.65 -15.01
CA TRP A 102 4.60 -10.07 -15.64
C TRP A 102 5.64 -10.42 -14.58
N GLN A 103 6.77 -10.97 -15.02
CA GLN A 103 7.92 -11.25 -14.18
C GLN A 103 9.05 -10.28 -14.55
N GLU A 104 9.64 -9.61 -13.56
CA GLU A 104 10.90 -8.88 -13.69
C GLU A 104 12.05 -9.84 -13.38
N LEU A 105 12.97 -9.99 -14.34
CA LEU A 105 14.15 -10.83 -14.15
C LEU A 105 15.23 -9.98 -13.49
N GLY A 106 15.72 -10.40 -12.32
CA GLY A 106 16.67 -9.58 -11.55
C GLY A 106 17.88 -9.17 -12.36
N SER A 107 18.40 -10.08 -13.18
CA SER A 107 19.55 -9.82 -14.08
C SER A 107 19.37 -8.65 -15.05
N GLU A 108 18.13 -8.22 -15.32
CA GLU A 108 17.79 -7.07 -16.17
C GLU A 108 17.58 -5.76 -15.36
N HIS A 109 17.58 -5.85 -14.02
CA HIS A 109 17.39 -4.75 -13.08
C HIS A 109 18.61 -4.55 -12.15
N PRO A 110 19.80 -4.23 -12.69
CA PRO A 110 20.97 -3.89 -11.89
C PRO A 110 20.81 -2.52 -11.22
N GLU A 111 21.57 -2.27 -10.15
CA GLU A 111 21.63 -0.96 -9.52
C GLU A 111 22.14 0.11 -10.50
N THR A 112 21.30 1.11 -10.78
CA THR A 112 21.65 2.20 -11.71
C THR A 112 22.27 3.41 -11.00
N PHE A 113 21.93 3.60 -9.73
CA PHE A 113 22.52 4.59 -8.82
C PHE A 113 22.47 4.07 -7.37
N PRO A 114 23.35 4.57 -6.47
CA PRO A 114 23.37 4.11 -5.09
C PRO A 114 22.01 4.24 -4.40
N GLY A 115 21.46 3.12 -3.93
CA GLY A 115 20.15 3.08 -3.27
C GLY A 115 18.96 3.12 -4.23
N ASP A 116 19.16 2.70 -5.48
CA ASP A 116 18.09 2.51 -6.45
C ASP A 116 17.02 1.56 -5.89
N PRO A 117 15.80 2.05 -5.59
CA PRO A 117 14.77 1.25 -4.97
C PRO A 117 14.36 0.09 -5.87
N ASP A 118 14.46 0.21 -7.19
CA ASP A 118 14.01 -0.82 -8.13
C ASP A 118 15.10 -1.83 -8.51
N ALA A 119 16.31 -1.70 -7.96
CA ALA A 119 17.40 -2.63 -8.20
C ALA A 119 17.21 -3.95 -7.43
N HIS A 120 17.23 -5.07 -8.16
CA HIS A 120 17.09 -6.41 -7.59
C HIS A 120 17.85 -7.47 -8.41
N PRO A 121 19.17 -7.30 -8.62
CA PRO A 121 19.94 -8.14 -9.54
C PRO A 121 19.98 -9.64 -9.20
N ASP A 122 19.72 -9.97 -7.94
CA ASP A 122 19.94 -11.30 -7.38
C ASP A 122 18.67 -12.17 -7.28
N GLU A 123 17.49 -11.60 -7.59
CA GLU A 123 16.21 -12.32 -7.51
C GLU A 123 15.23 -11.87 -8.58
N ASP A 124 14.25 -12.72 -8.90
CA ASP A 124 13.18 -12.35 -9.82
C ASP A 124 11.95 -11.91 -9.03
N TRP A 125 11.24 -10.89 -9.51
CA TRP A 125 10.02 -10.40 -8.89
C TRP A 125 8.80 -10.67 -9.78
N GLU A 126 7.67 -11.00 -9.14
CA GLU A 126 6.37 -11.02 -9.81
C GLU A 126 5.73 -9.65 -9.70
N VAL A 127 5.19 -9.15 -10.80
CA VAL A 127 4.65 -7.79 -10.86
C VAL A 127 3.19 -7.83 -11.28
N PHE A 128 2.37 -7.10 -10.53
CA PHE A 128 0.94 -6.96 -10.74
C PHE A 128 0.62 -5.48 -10.89
N SER A 129 0.11 -5.09 -12.05
CA SER A 129 -0.35 -3.73 -12.30
C SER A 129 -1.86 -3.72 -12.50
N GLY A 130 -2.50 -2.70 -11.96
CA GLY A 130 -3.94 -2.53 -12.03
C GLY A 130 -4.38 -1.14 -11.62
N ARG A 131 -5.69 -0.99 -11.43
CA ARG A 131 -6.29 0.26 -10.96
C ARG A 131 -6.92 0.03 -9.60
N VAL A 132 -6.54 0.84 -8.62
CA VAL A 132 -7.09 0.78 -7.26
C VAL A 132 -8.17 1.83 -7.11
N LEU A 133 -9.33 1.39 -6.63
CA LEU A 133 -10.40 2.24 -6.12
C LEU A 133 -10.43 2.12 -4.61
N MET A 134 -10.25 3.23 -3.91
CA MET A 134 -10.43 3.28 -2.46
C MET A 134 -11.40 4.37 -2.07
N ARG A 135 -12.20 4.09 -1.04
CA ARG A 135 -13.04 5.08 -0.38
C ARG A 135 -12.97 4.86 1.12
N MET A 136 -12.62 5.93 1.83
CA MET A 136 -12.44 5.92 3.28
C MET A 136 -13.33 6.99 3.89
N LEU A 137 -14.16 6.65 4.87
CA LEU A 137 -15.04 7.59 5.56
C LEU A 137 -14.91 7.44 7.08
N ASP A 138 -14.89 8.57 7.77
CA ASP A 138 -14.92 8.65 9.23
C ASP A 138 -16.34 8.43 9.75
N GLU A 139 -16.53 8.56 11.06
CA GLU A 139 -17.83 8.36 11.71
C GLU A 139 -18.88 9.40 11.30
N ASN A 140 -18.46 10.55 10.76
CA ASN A 140 -19.32 11.63 10.28
C ASN A 140 -19.66 11.51 8.79
N GLY A 141 -19.04 10.57 8.08
CA GLY A 141 -19.16 10.40 6.63
C GLY A 141 -18.22 11.30 5.82
N ASP A 142 -17.25 11.94 6.47
CA ASP A 142 -16.19 12.73 5.82
C ASP A 142 -14.99 11.83 5.51
N GLY A 143 -14.29 12.09 4.41
CA GLY A 143 -13.07 11.34 4.11
C GLY A 143 -12.60 11.49 2.67
N TYR A 144 -11.96 10.45 2.16
CA TYR A 144 -11.20 10.48 0.92
C TYR A 144 -11.66 9.41 -0.07
N SER A 145 -11.45 9.70 -1.35
CA SER A 145 -11.52 8.72 -2.42
C SER A 145 -10.23 8.72 -3.21
N VAL A 146 -9.74 7.54 -3.54
CA VAL A 146 -8.57 7.30 -4.41
C VAL A 146 -9.05 6.51 -5.62
N ASP A 147 -8.57 6.91 -6.79
CA ASP A 147 -8.81 6.21 -8.05
C ASP A 147 -7.57 6.36 -8.93
N GLN A 148 -6.63 5.41 -8.82
CA GLN A 148 -5.35 5.52 -9.51
C GLN A 148 -4.72 4.18 -9.93
N PRO A 149 -3.89 4.19 -10.99
CA PRO A 149 -3.00 3.08 -11.32
C PRO A 149 -2.04 2.78 -10.17
N MET A 150 -1.90 1.49 -9.84
CA MET A 150 -0.94 1.00 -8.87
C MET A 150 -0.26 -0.26 -9.39
N THR A 151 1.02 -0.42 -9.04
CA THR A 151 1.82 -1.59 -9.36
C THR A 151 2.41 -2.17 -8.08
N PHE A 152 2.17 -3.45 -7.87
CA PHE A 152 2.71 -4.23 -6.77
C PHE A 152 3.79 -5.15 -7.31
N LYS A 153 5.01 -5.01 -6.80
CA LYS A 153 6.08 -5.99 -7.02
C LYS A 153 6.17 -6.87 -5.78
N VAL A 154 6.18 -8.17 -6.01
CA VAL A 154 6.10 -9.17 -4.95
C VAL A 154 7.19 -10.21 -5.12
N ARG A 155 7.76 -10.65 -3.99
CA ARG A 155 8.80 -11.68 -3.93
C ARG A 155 8.42 -12.80 -2.98
N TYR A 156 9.07 -13.95 -3.12
CA TYR A 156 8.89 -15.09 -2.24
C TYR A 156 9.98 -15.08 -1.16
N ASP A 157 9.58 -14.88 0.10
CA ASP A 157 10.50 -14.71 1.22
C ASP A 157 11.10 -16.04 1.70
N GLU A 158 12.13 -15.96 2.54
CA GLU A 158 12.81 -17.14 3.12
C GLU A 158 11.90 -17.99 4.02
N LYS A 159 10.76 -17.45 4.46
CA LYS A 159 9.76 -18.13 5.29
C LYS A 159 8.73 -18.89 4.44
N GLY A 160 8.88 -18.84 3.12
CA GLY A 160 8.01 -19.52 2.18
C GLY A 160 6.68 -18.79 1.95
N LEU A 161 6.66 -17.47 2.09
CA LEU A 161 5.49 -16.61 1.88
C LEU A 161 5.78 -15.53 0.85
N TRP A 162 4.77 -15.20 0.05
CA TRP A 162 4.83 -14.05 -0.84
C TRP A 162 4.64 -12.75 -0.05
N ARG A 163 5.44 -11.74 -0.37
CA ARG A 163 5.42 -10.42 0.25
C ARG A 163 5.47 -9.31 -0.79
N ILE A 164 4.85 -8.18 -0.47
CA ILE A 164 4.94 -6.94 -1.26
C ILE A 164 6.28 -6.28 -0.90
N VAL A 165 7.16 -6.15 -1.89
CA VAL A 165 8.46 -5.47 -1.73
C VAL A 165 8.40 -4.06 -2.31
N ARG A 166 7.63 -3.82 -3.37
CA ARG A 166 7.36 -2.46 -3.89
C ARG A 166 5.88 -2.23 -4.07
N TRP A 167 5.44 -1.05 -3.68
CA TRP A 167 4.14 -0.50 -4.04
C TRP A 167 4.38 0.83 -4.74
N ILE A 168 4.13 0.83 -6.05
CA ILE A 168 4.37 1.97 -6.93
C ILE A 168 3.03 2.55 -7.34
N ASP A 169 2.81 3.80 -6.96
CA ASP A 169 1.65 4.58 -7.35
C ASP A 169 2.02 5.51 -8.50
N ASP A 170 1.26 5.39 -9.58
CA ASP A 170 1.37 6.27 -10.73
C ASP A 170 0.04 6.99 -10.91
N PRO A 171 -0.22 8.07 -10.14
CA PRO A 171 -1.50 8.77 -10.13
C PRO A 171 -1.93 9.33 -11.50
N LEU A 172 -1.00 9.43 -12.47
CA LEU A 172 -1.18 10.25 -13.66
C LEU A 172 -0.89 9.55 -14.98
N THR A 173 -0.45 8.29 -15.01
CA THR A 173 -0.15 7.51 -16.24
C THR A 173 -1.28 7.48 -17.27
N GLY A 174 -2.53 7.73 -16.87
CA GLY A 174 -3.68 7.89 -17.77
C GLY A 174 -4.13 9.33 -18.05
N SER A 175 -3.64 10.31 -17.28
CA SER A 175 -4.15 11.69 -17.26
C SER A 175 -3.11 12.76 -17.67
N CYS A 176 -1.84 12.39 -17.83
CA CYS A 176 -0.76 13.33 -18.21
C CYS A 176 -0.94 14.01 -19.58
N GLY A 177 -1.94 13.61 -20.38
CA GLY A 177 -2.27 14.24 -21.67
C GLY A 177 -3.74 14.69 -21.84
N SER A 178 -4.66 14.36 -20.93
CA SER A 178 -6.11 14.51 -21.16
C SER A 178 -6.79 15.62 -20.37
N GLY A 179 -6.10 16.30 -19.44
CA GLY A 179 -6.61 17.52 -18.79
C GLY A 179 -7.88 17.35 -17.93
N GLU A 180 -8.46 16.16 -17.84
CA GLU A 180 -9.56 15.85 -16.93
C GLU A 180 -9.02 15.18 -15.67
N ILE A 181 -8.51 16.02 -14.77
CA ILE A 181 -8.47 15.67 -13.36
C ILE A 181 -9.94 15.58 -12.93
N LEU A 182 -10.45 14.38 -12.64
CA LEU A 182 -11.69 14.23 -11.89
C LEU A 182 -11.45 14.91 -10.53
N MET A 183 -11.91 16.17 -10.40
CA MET A 183 -11.58 17.16 -9.36
C MET A 183 -12.00 16.78 -7.91
N LYS A 184 -12.01 15.51 -7.52
CA LYS A 184 -12.37 15.06 -6.16
C LYS A 184 -11.54 13.90 -5.60
N ALA A 185 -10.73 13.21 -6.40
CA ALA A 185 -9.91 12.12 -5.88
C ALA A 185 -8.57 12.67 -5.35
N SER A 186 -8.20 12.29 -4.14
CA SER A 186 -6.85 12.54 -3.59
C SER A 186 -5.94 11.40 -4.04
N THR A 187 -4.65 11.68 -4.27
CA THR A 187 -3.68 10.59 -4.45
C THR A 187 -3.42 9.91 -3.12
N TRP A 188 -2.99 8.66 -3.18
CA TRP A 188 -2.72 7.90 -1.95
C TRP A 188 -1.57 8.52 -1.15
N GLY A 189 -0.49 8.95 -1.82
CA GLY A 189 0.61 9.68 -1.19
C GLY A 189 0.15 11.00 -0.56
N GLN A 190 -0.77 11.74 -1.18
CA GLN A 190 -1.33 12.96 -0.61
C GLN A 190 -2.11 12.68 0.69
N ILE A 191 -2.89 11.60 0.74
CA ILE A 191 -3.63 11.21 1.94
C ILE A 191 -2.65 10.83 3.07
N LYS A 192 -1.65 9.99 2.74
CA LYS A 192 -0.60 9.58 3.68
C LYS A 192 0.11 10.79 4.31
N SER A 193 0.57 11.72 3.48
CA SER A 193 1.25 12.95 3.92
C SER A 193 0.36 13.95 4.67
N THR A 194 -0.95 13.98 4.39
CA THR A 194 -1.88 14.89 5.09
C THR A 194 -2.14 14.43 6.52
N ILE A 195 -2.26 13.12 6.73
CA ILE A 195 -2.56 12.54 8.03
C ILE A 195 -1.28 12.43 8.87
N PHE A 196 -0.17 12.08 8.22
CA PHE A 196 1.15 11.99 8.83
C PHE A 196 2.12 12.89 8.06
N PRO A 197 2.28 14.16 8.47
CA PRO A 197 3.27 15.02 7.85
C PRO A 197 4.65 14.42 8.11
N ILE A 198 5.27 13.85 7.08
CA ILE A 198 6.66 13.43 7.13
C ILE A 198 7.46 14.72 7.23
N ASP A 199 8.20 14.90 8.33
CA ASP A 199 9.13 16.01 8.47
C ASP A 199 10.13 15.93 7.32
N ALA A 200 10.06 16.90 6.41
CA ALA A 200 11.03 17.05 5.34
C ALA A 200 12.38 17.42 5.95
N SER A 201 13.19 16.42 6.25
CA SER A 201 14.59 16.58 6.68
C SER A 201 15.51 16.92 5.52
#